data_AF-A0A0U5FGE9-F1
#
_entry.id   AF-A0A0U5FGE9-F1
#
_cell.length_a   1.000
_cell.length_b   1.000
_cell.length_c   1.000
_cell.angle_alpha   90.00
_cell.angle_beta   90.00
_cell.angle_gamma   90.00
#
_symmetry.space_group_name_H-M   'P 1'
#
loop_
_entity.id
_entity.type
_entity.pdbx_description
1 polymer ?
#
loop_
_entity_poly.entity_id
_entity_poly.type
_entity_poly.pdbx_seq_one_letter_code
_entity_poly.pdbx_strand_id
1 'polypeptide(L)'
;MFINVEKKAQKLFNTYQKATSKEHMAMVLANPLFSWHATYYTAKRKKNLIFLNDATTMAIVLFDVNAKNKQTIKERFEKQLAIIWQELGLPTDSLADYLATGGDWQIGKTIHPLQIKTITNFYQDVIKPQAKNLVNEVDLAKSLVKKVQQKGRIYVGEDETVRIIEMAQPFSIKHVNLEELYLKEITNKLRRLSQVDGEKLTADGVDNAIQQIQDTNNRLLDLFLADAKHNYSTKTIRRYRDNLQFYLNEWVAYRLSTIFNLDIQTSVDELEFHGVGKTERTNIKASLQKLAKYLKDQDILSDNEYDDILVYTQKAPVDLGEEYGDEDDDQVIEDFLASLFSESEKLPVVFDPQTDKMLDEYLKSFIALYGLISAQQAYQIIHSQNPAIDKERFDQYIQNKFDEITMEYCIIDFKKEFTNVDIAPEIFIFSPLLIKDENRLPSFYKHQQGMIYYIPEKEVLIDSNFNPFANISNYQQELEELLANQYGLSGDDLKGAAFLSLYQLKMSDYGLKLSSVNDAINKVVAFLNEEHGLSVKQDKANEPLIKILALIATNIRRPWNRGWSNYELLRTKDIAKLVSEMEINLEEPKLSSEIVSGIQVGSINRDELLNFLENSNLPPKVISKLYKQAEEL
;
A
#
# COMPACT_ATOMS: atom_id res chain seq x y z
N MET A 1 28.52 -24.94 -12.39
CA MET A 1 27.91 -25.13 -11.06
C MET A 1 28.16 -23.87 -10.26
N PHE A 2 27.19 -23.43 -9.46
CA PHE A 2 27.28 -22.13 -8.78
C PHE A 2 27.73 -22.28 -7.34
N ILE A 3 28.83 -21.64 -6.96
CA ILE A 3 29.41 -21.73 -5.61
C ILE A 3 29.40 -20.34 -4.96
N ASN A 4 28.49 -20.15 -4.00
CA ASN A 4 28.29 -18.91 -3.26
C ASN A 4 29.17 -18.86 -2.02
N VAL A 5 30.25 -18.08 -2.06
CA VAL A 5 31.30 -18.12 -1.04
C VAL A 5 31.19 -16.97 -0.04
N GLU A 6 31.19 -17.31 1.25
CA GLU A 6 31.17 -16.32 2.34
C GLU A 6 32.43 -15.45 2.29
N LYS A 7 32.30 -14.15 2.63
CA LYS A 7 33.40 -13.17 2.58
C LYS A 7 34.71 -13.69 3.16
N LYS A 8 34.67 -14.41 4.29
CA LYS A 8 35.88 -14.97 4.92
C LYS A 8 36.54 -16.07 4.07
N ALA A 9 35.75 -16.88 3.36
CA ALA A 9 36.20 -18.02 2.57
C ALA A 9 36.69 -17.67 1.16
N GLN A 10 36.38 -16.47 0.64
CA GLN A 10 36.72 -16.05 -0.74
C GLN A 10 38.19 -16.24 -1.12
N LYS A 11 39.13 -16.03 -0.19
CA LYS A 11 40.57 -16.23 -0.45
C LYS A 11 40.95 -17.67 -0.80
N LEU A 12 40.14 -18.65 -0.40
CA LEU A 12 40.36 -20.06 -0.73
C LEU A 12 39.91 -20.41 -2.16
N PHE A 13 39.05 -19.60 -2.78
CA PHE A 13 38.51 -19.84 -4.12
C PHE A 13 39.08 -18.91 -5.18
N ASN A 14 40.16 -18.20 -4.88
CA ASN A 14 40.71 -17.17 -5.76
C ASN A 14 41.32 -17.69 -7.08
N THR A 15 41.43 -19.00 -7.23
CA THR A 15 41.94 -19.69 -8.43
C THR A 15 40.84 -20.12 -9.40
N TYR A 16 39.56 -20.01 -9.01
CA TYR A 16 38.42 -20.38 -9.85
C TYR A 16 37.82 -19.16 -10.54
N GLN A 17 37.07 -19.40 -11.62
CA GLN A 17 36.41 -18.34 -12.37
C GLN A 17 35.44 -17.58 -11.47
N LYS A 18 35.70 -16.28 -11.29
CA LYS A 18 34.77 -15.41 -10.59
C LYS A 18 33.59 -15.12 -11.49
N ALA A 19 32.40 -15.24 -10.94
CA ALA A 19 31.20 -14.85 -11.63
C ALA A 19 30.94 -13.35 -11.47
N THR A 20 30.42 -12.72 -12.50
CA THR A 20 29.80 -11.39 -12.46
C THR A 20 28.65 -11.43 -11.46
N SER A 21 28.71 -10.57 -10.43
CA SER A 21 27.95 -10.80 -9.20
C SER A 21 26.44 -10.92 -9.43
N LYS A 22 25.89 -10.15 -10.36
CA LYS A 22 24.45 -10.04 -10.61
C LYS A 22 23.91 -11.19 -11.50
N GLU A 23 24.59 -11.52 -12.60
CA GLU A 23 24.23 -12.66 -13.47
C GLU A 23 24.34 -13.99 -12.72
N HIS A 24 25.31 -14.10 -11.84
CA HIS A 24 25.47 -15.25 -10.97
C HIS A 24 24.30 -15.43 -10.01
N MET A 25 23.77 -14.35 -9.41
CA MET A 25 22.63 -14.45 -8.49
C MET A 25 21.39 -14.95 -9.20
N ALA A 26 21.16 -14.40 -10.39
CA ALA A 26 20.08 -14.77 -11.28
C ALA A 26 20.09 -16.27 -11.60
N MET A 27 21.25 -16.75 -12.05
CA MET A 27 21.45 -18.16 -12.36
C MET A 27 21.36 -19.06 -11.12
N VAL A 28 21.87 -18.62 -9.96
CA VAL A 28 21.75 -19.31 -8.67
C VAL A 28 20.30 -19.50 -8.25
N LEU A 29 19.49 -18.43 -8.30
CA LEU A 29 18.10 -18.46 -7.83
C LEU A 29 17.21 -19.34 -8.72
N ALA A 30 17.44 -19.35 -10.03
CA ALA A 30 16.68 -20.19 -10.94
C ALA A 30 17.11 -21.66 -10.90
N ASN A 31 18.30 -21.95 -10.39
CA ASN A 31 18.91 -23.28 -10.38
C ASN A 31 19.39 -23.68 -8.97
N PRO A 32 18.50 -23.70 -7.96
CA PRO A 32 18.89 -23.97 -6.57
C PRO A 32 19.52 -25.35 -6.39
N LEU A 33 19.17 -26.33 -7.24
CA LEU A 33 19.78 -27.66 -7.22
C LEU A 33 21.27 -27.63 -7.58
N PHE A 34 21.68 -26.73 -8.48
CA PHE A 34 23.07 -26.55 -8.91
C PHE A 34 23.80 -25.46 -8.15
N SER A 35 23.19 -24.94 -7.07
CA SER A 35 23.73 -23.87 -6.23
C SER A 35 24.16 -24.40 -4.86
N TRP A 36 25.38 -24.02 -4.46
CA TRP A 36 26.00 -24.44 -3.22
C TRP A 36 26.59 -23.26 -2.45
N HIS A 37 26.27 -23.17 -1.16
CA HIS A 37 26.86 -22.19 -0.27
C HIS A 37 28.11 -22.73 0.41
N ALA A 38 29.23 -22.02 0.26
CA ALA A 38 30.51 -22.39 0.82
C ALA A 38 30.97 -21.45 1.94
N THR A 39 31.34 -22.04 3.07
CA THR A 39 32.03 -21.36 4.18
C THR A 39 33.14 -22.25 4.75
N TYR A 40 33.96 -21.72 5.65
CA TYR A 40 34.85 -22.55 6.46
C TYR A 40 34.69 -22.26 7.95
N TYR A 41 35.05 -23.26 8.74
CA TYR A 41 35.37 -23.09 10.16
C TYR A 41 36.82 -23.49 10.42
N THR A 42 37.37 -22.97 11.52
CA THR A 42 38.71 -23.35 11.94
C THR A 42 38.61 -24.33 13.10
N ALA A 43 39.17 -25.53 12.95
CA ALA A 43 39.35 -26.48 14.04
C ALA A 43 40.81 -26.95 14.06
N LYS A 44 41.43 -27.01 15.25
CA LYS A 44 42.85 -27.36 15.41
C LYS A 44 43.78 -26.58 14.46
N ARG A 45 43.53 -25.28 14.27
CA ARG A 45 44.24 -24.36 13.35
C ARG A 45 44.14 -24.68 11.85
N LYS A 46 43.31 -25.65 11.46
CA LYS A 46 43.05 -26.03 10.07
C LYS A 46 41.70 -25.48 9.63
N LYS A 47 41.61 -24.98 8.39
CA LYS A 47 40.33 -24.52 7.83
C LYS A 47 39.60 -25.71 7.23
N ASN A 48 38.39 -25.97 7.69
CA ASN A 48 37.53 -27.02 7.20
C ASN A 48 36.36 -26.36 6.45
N LEU A 49 36.25 -26.66 5.17
CA LEU A 49 35.30 -26.08 4.25
C LEU A 49 33.99 -26.88 4.30
N ILE A 50 32.86 -26.19 4.26
CA ILE A 50 31.52 -26.76 4.28
C ILE A 50 30.77 -26.19 3.09
N PHE A 51 30.09 -27.06 2.36
CA PHE A 51 29.15 -26.72 1.31
C PHE A 51 27.77 -27.19 1.70
N LEU A 52 26.75 -26.35 1.50
CA LEU A 52 25.34 -26.71 1.66
C LEU A 52 24.61 -26.48 0.34
N ASN A 53 23.82 -27.45 -0.09
CA ASN A 53 23.00 -27.34 -1.29
C ASN A 53 21.73 -26.52 -1.02
N ASP A 54 21.37 -25.66 -1.96
CA ASP A 54 20.25 -24.72 -1.77
C ASP A 54 18.87 -25.34 -1.98
N ALA A 55 18.76 -26.44 -2.73
CA ALA A 55 17.49 -27.13 -2.94
C ALA A 55 17.19 -28.19 -1.86
N THR A 56 18.22 -28.89 -1.39
CA THR A 56 18.04 -30.13 -0.60
C THR A 56 18.62 -30.09 0.80
N THR A 57 19.36 -29.02 1.15
CA THR A 57 20.13 -28.91 2.41
C THR A 57 21.26 -29.95 2.58
N MET A 58 21.55 -30.74 1.54
CA MET A 58 22.68 -31.67 1.47
C MET A 58 24.01 -30.97 1.80
N ALA A 59 24.86 -31.63 2.59
CA ALA A 59 26.11 -31.07 3.08
C ALA A 59 27.34 -31.83 2.57
N ILE A 60 28.35 -31.11 2.10
CA ILE A 60 29.68 -31.65 1.75
C ILE A 60 30.74 -30.96 2.60
N VAL A 61 31.68 -31.73 3.16
CA VAL A 61 32.71 -31.21 4.08
C VAL A 61 34.10 -31.61 3.60
N LEU A 62 35.02 -30.65 3.55
CA LEU A 62 36.43 -30.85 3.21
C LEU A 62 37.33 -30.35 4.36
N PHE A 63 38.17 -31.21 4.91
CA PHE A 63 39.10 -30.86 5.98
C PHE A 63 40.41 -30.29 5.45
N ASP A 64 41.07 -29.48 6.29
CA ASP A 64 42.42 -28.97 6.07
C ASP A 64 42.63 -28.29 4.70
N VAL A 65 41.72 -27.40 4.32
CA VAL A 65 41.86 -26.56 3.13
C VAL A 65 42.82 -25.42 3.42
N ASN A 66 43.92 -25.36 2.67
CA ASN A 66 45.00 -24.41 2.86
C ASN A 66 45.59 -23.97 1.51
N ALA A 67 46.60 -23.10 1.54
CA ALA A 67 47.17 -22.52 0.33
C ALA A 67 47.77 -23.56 -0.65
N LYS A 68 48.18 -24.74 -0.15
CA LYS A 68 48.80 -25.79 -0.96
C LYS A 68 47.78 -26.65 -1.72
N ASN A 69 46.59 -26.85 -1.16
CA ASN A 69 45.58 -27.76 -1.72
C ASN A 69 44.29 -27.05 -2.16
N LYS A 70 44.24 -25.71 -2.12
CA LYS A 70 43.06 -24.96 -2.58
C LYS A 70 42.73 -25.13 -4.07
N GLN A 71 43.70 -25.57 -4.88
CA GLN A 71 43.48 -25.83 -6.31
C GLN A 71 42.68 -27.12 -6.55
N THR A 72 42.72 -28.08 -5.61
CA THR A 72 42.04 -29.37 -5.72
C THR A 72 40.69 -29.39 -4.99
N ILE A 73 40.14 -28.23 -4.62
CA ILE A 73 38.85 -28.16 -3.90
C ILE A 73 37.72 -28.77 -4.75
N LYS A 74 37.67 -28.47 -6.06
CA LYS A 74 36.65 -29.03 -6.98
C LYS A 74 36.68 -30.56 -7.00
N GLU A 75 37.84 -31.14 -7.28
CA GLU A 75 38.03 -32.60 -7.31
C GLU A 75 37.64 -33.27 -5.98
N ARG A 76 38.06 -32.66 -4.85
CA ARG A 76 37.73 -33.18 -3.52
C ARG A 76 36.24 -33.09 -3.21
N PHE A 77 35.59 -32.01 -3.64
CA PHE A 77 34.13 -31.85 -3.52
C PHE A 77 33.39 -32.91 -4.32
N GLU A 78 33.74 -33.10 -5.59
CA GLU A 78 33.08 -34.07 -6.47
C GLU A 78 33.24 -35.50 -5.94
N LYS A 79 34.43 -35.84 -5.43
CA LYS A 79 34.69 -37.13 -4.78
C LYS A 79 33.83 -37.34 -3.53
N GLN A 80 33.68 -36.32 -2.69
CA GLN A 80 32.80 -36.41 -1.52
C GLN A 80 31.33 -36.47 -1.89
N LEU A 81 30.92 -35.70 -2.91
CA LEU A 81 29.57 -35.73 -3.44
C LEU A 81 29.22 -37.13 -3.93
N ALA A 82 30.12 -37.81 -4.66
CA ALA A 82 29.89 -39.18 -5.12
C ALA A 82 29.61 -40.17 -3.98
N ILE A 83 30.35 -40.05 -2.88
CA ILE A 83 30.15 -40.91 -1.70
C ILE A 83 28.77 -40.64 -1.08
N ILE A 84 28.41 -39.36 -0.89
CA ILE A 84 27.10 -39.00 -0.32
C ILE A 84 25.95 -39.38 -1.25
N TRP A 85 26.12 -39.22 -2.56
CA TRP A 85 25.13 -39.58 -3.58
C TRP A 85 24.80 -41.07 -3.55
N GLN A 86 25.82 -41.93 -3.48
CA GLN A 86 25.65 -43.37 -3.36
C GLN A 86 24.93 -43.77 -2.06
N GLU A 87 25.23 -43.08 -0.96
CA GLU A 87 24.63 -43.37 0.35
C GLU A 87 23.15 -42.99 0.39
N LEU A 88 22.74 -41.97 -0.37
CA LEU A 88 21.35 -41.61 -0.59
C LEU A 88 20.60 -42.62 -1.51
N GLY A 89 21.29 -43.65 -2.01
CA GLY A 89 20.71 -44.65 -2.92
C GLY A 89 20.49 -44.14 -4.34
N LEU A 90 21.07 -42.99 -4.71
CA LEU A 90 20.90 -42.39 -6.02
C LEU A 90 21.82 -43.04 -7.08
N PRO A 91 21.36 -43.22 -8.34
CA PRO A 91 22.16 -43.85 -9.39
C PRO A 91 23.46 -43.09 -9.73
N THR A 92 24.54 -43.82 -10.00
CA THR A 92 25.84 -43.23 -10.38
C THR A 92 25.76 -42.48 -11.72
N ASP A 93 24.97 -42.99 -12.68
CA ASP A 93 24.80 -42.33 -13.99
C ASP A 93 24.11 -40.97 -13.83
N SER A 94 23.14 -40.87 -12.91
CA SER A 94 22.48 -39.61 -12.54
C SER A 94 23.47 -38.59 -11.95
N LEU A 95 24.47 -39.03 -11.16
CA LEU A 95 25.52 -38.12 -10.68
C LEU A 95 26.38 -37.58 -11.84
N ALA A 96 26.74 -38.42 -12.80
CA ALA A 96 27.51 -38.00 -13.96
C ALA A 96 26.75 -36.94 -14.77
N ASP A 97 25.46 -37.17 -15.00
CA ASP A 97 24.57 -36.20 -15.67
C ASP A 97 24.42 -34.90 -14.88
N TYR A 98 24.26 -34.98 -13.55
CA TYR A 98 24.19 -33.81 -12.68
C TYR A 98 25.46 -32.96 -12.74
N LEU A 99 26.65 -33.59 -12.69
CA LEU A 99 27.93 -32.88 -12.80
C LEU A 99 28.15 -32.30 -14.20
N ALA A 100 27.79 -33.04 -15.24
CA ALA A 100 27.89 -32.60 -16.63
C ALA A 100 26.97 -31.40 -16.91
N THR A 101 25.71 -31.48 -16.52
CA THR A 101 24.74 -30.37 -16.64
C THR A 101 25.17 -29.18 -15.79
N GLY A 102 25.68 -29.42 -14.59
CA GLY A 102 26.20 -28.38 -13.71
C GLY A 102 27.35 -27.59 -14.35
N GLY A 103 28.27 -28.25 -15.04
CA GLY A 103 29.41 -27.61 -15.71
C GLY A 103 30.41 -26.96 -14.73
N ASP A 104 31.33 -26.16 -15.27
CA ASP A 104 32.43 -25.57 -14.49
C ASP A 104 31.99 -24.65 -13.34
N TRP A 105 32.84 -24.58 -12.31
CA TRP A 105 32.56 -23.81 -11.11
C TRP A 105 32.62 -22.31 -11.38
N GLN A 106 31.52 -21.63 -11.11
CA GLN A 106 31.42 -20.18 -11.10
C GLN A 106 31.34 -19.72 -9.65
N ILE A 107 32.28 -18.87 -9.22
CA ILE A 107 32.37 -18.42 -7.82
C ILE A 107 31.69 -17.06 -7.63
N GLY A 108 30.64 -17.06 -6.82
CA GLY A 108 29.90 -15.87 -6.38
C GLY A 108 30.23 -15.42 -4.96
N LYS A 109 29.77 -14.21 -4.61
CA LYS A 109 29.71 -13.76 -3.20
C LYS A 109 28.41 -14.29 -2.60
N THR A 110 28.39 -14.65 -1.31
CA THR A 110 27.14 -15.03 -0.62
C THR A 110 26.07 -13.95 -0.74
N ILE A 111 24.85 -14.37 -1.10
CA ILE A 111 23.80 -13.50 -1.62
C ILE A 111 22.76 -13.11 -0.56
N HIS A 112 22.48 -13.97 0.43
CA HIS A 112 21.35 -13.73 1.34
C HIS A 112 21.75 -13.65 2.84
N PRO A 113 21.41 -12.55 3.57
CA PRO A 113 21.71 -12.40 5.00
C PRO A 113 21.10 -13.49 5.90
N LEU A 114 19.87 -13.95 5.62
CA LEU A 114 19.24 -15.07 6.35
C LEU A 114 19.98 -16.41 6.13
N GLN A 115 20.60 -16.62 4.97
CA GLN A 115 21.39 -17.84 4.67
C GLN A 115 22.74 -17.81 5.38
N ILE A 116 23.38 -16.63 5.50
CA ILE A 116 24.59 -16.44 6.33
C ILE A 116 24.31 -16.79 7.79
N LYS A 117 23.17 -16.33 8.33
CA LYS A 117 22.73 -16.65 9.69
C LYS A 117 22.43 -18.14 9.84
N THR A 118 21.82 -18.76 8.84
CA THR A 118 21.53 -20.21 8.81
C THR A 118 22.81 -21.05 8.82
N ILE A 119 23.78 -20.75 7.95
CA ILE A 119 25.08 -21.43 7.89
C ILE A 119 25.87 -21.23 9.20
N THR A 120 25.82 -20.03 9.77
CA THR A 120 26.50 -19.70 11.03
C THR A 120 25.87 -20.45 12.21
N ASN A 121 24.54 -20.49 12.30
CA ASN A 121 23.81 -21.23 13.33
C ASN A 121 24.02 -22.74 13.16
N PHE A 122 23.93 -23.25 11.92
CA PHE A 122 24.20 -24.66 11.60
C PHE A 122 25.61 -25.08 12.01
N TYR A 123 26.59 -24.19 11.81
CA TYR A 123 27.93 -24.41 12.33
C TYR A 123 27.96 -24.49 13.87
N GLN A 124 27.36 -23.53 14.58
CA GLN A 124 27.40 -23.47 16.04
C GLN A 124 26.62 -24.62 16.71
N ASP A 125 25.47 -24.96 16.16
CA ASP A 125 24.47 -25.83 16.79
C ASP A 125 24.59 -27.29 16.33
N VAL A 126 25.11 -27.54 15.13
CA VAL A 126 25.13 -28.89 14.52
C VAL A 126 26.55 -29.39 14.27
N ILE A 127 27.40 -28.60 13.60
CA ILE A 127 28.75 -29.04 13.21
C ILE A 127 29.72 -29.02 14.40
N LYS A 128 29.77 -27.92 15.16
CA LYS A 128 30.72 -27.74 16.28
C LYS A 128 30.56 -28.81 17.39
N PRO A 129 29.34 -29.26 17.76
CA PRO A 129 29.17 -30.37 18.70
C PRO A 129 29.64 -31.72 18.15
N GLN A 130 29.41 -31.99 16.86
CA GLN A 130 29.71 -33.29 16.22
C GLN A 130 31.18 -33.44 15.82
N ALA A 131 31.82 -32.36 15.39
CA ALA A 131 33.24 -32.32 15.05
C ALA A 131 34.18 -32.59 16.25
N LYS A 132 33.65 -32.67 17.48
CA LYS A 132 34.39 -33.13 18.66
C LYS A 132 34.57 -34.65 18.69
N ASN A 133 33.67 -35.41 18.09
CA ASN A 133 33.58 -36.88 18.22
C ASN A 133 33.80 -37.63 16.89
N LEU A 134 33.68 -36.97 15.74
CA LEU A 134 33.84 -37.57 14.40
C LEU A 134 35.21 -37.20 13.79
N VAL A 135 35.88 -38.18 13.17
CA VAL A 135 37.29 -38.07 12.75
C VAL A 135 37.47 -37.86 11.24
N ASN A 136 36.46 -38.21 10.42
CA ASN A 136 36.53 -38.20 8.96
C ASN A 136 35.47 -37.27 8.32
N GLU A 137 35.80 -36.70 7.17
CA GLU A 137 34.97 -35.84 6.32
C GLU A 137 33.64 -36.52 5.95
N VAL A 138 33.72 -37.79 5.55
CA VAL A 138 32.57 -38.60 5.10
C VAL A 138 31.54 -38.78 6.21
N ASP A 139 31.99 -39.21 7.39
CA ASP A 139 31.09 -39.50 8.52
C ASP A 139 30.40 -38.23 9.03
N LEU A 140 31.12 -37.11 9.01
CA LEU A 140 30.54 -35.82 9.32
C LEU A 140 29.51 -35.42 8.26
N ALA A 141 29.83 -35.48 6.97
CA ALA A 141 28.87 -35.18 5.90
C ALA A 141 27.60 -36.05 5.99
N LYS A 142 27.73 -37.36 6.22
CA LYS A 142 26.61 -38.29 6.46
C LYS A 142 25.75 -37.87 7.66
N SER A 143 26.39 -37.60 8.79
CA SER A 143 25.68 -37.17 10.01
C SER A 143 24.98 -35.83 9.82
N LEU A 144 25.55 -34.93 9.02
CA LEU A 144 24.92 -33.66 8.68
C LEU A 144 23.69 -33.88 7.82
N VAL A 145 23.77 -34.62 6.72
CA VAL A 145 22.61 -34.94 5.87
C VAL A 145 21.42 -35.47 6.69
N LYS A 146 21.67 -36.34 7.68
CA LYS A 146 20.62 -36.88 8.57
C LYS A 146 20.07 -35.90 9.60
N LYS A 147 20.82 -34.86 9.98
CA LYS A 147 20.48 -33.92 11.06
C LYS A 147 20.17 -32.50 10.60
N VAL A 148 20.27 -32.17 9.31
CA VAL A 148 19.86 -30.86 8.80
C VAL A 148 18.33 -30.75 8.84
N GLN A 149 17.77 -30.56 10.03
CA GLN A 149 16.37 -30.19 10.24
C GLN A 149 16.32 -28.68 10.43
N GLN A 150 15.84 -27.94 9.43
CA GLN A 150 15.75 -26.49 9.53
C GLN A 150 14.56 -26.07 10.42
N LYS A 151 14.81 -25.22 11.43
CA LYS A 151 13.74 -24.55 12.19
C LYS A 151 13.12 -23.45 11.31
N GLY A 152 11.91 -23.70 10.78
CA GLY A 152 11.17 -22.81 9.88
C GLY A 152 10.11 -23.57 9.05
N ARG A 153 9.54 -22.95 8.01
CA ARG A 153 8.36 -23.45 7.26
C ARG A 153 8.63 -24.40 6.07
N ILE A 154 9.79 -25.03 5.90
CA ILE A 154 9.97 -26.13 4.93
C ILE A 154 10.93 -27.18 5.51
N TYR A 155 10.52 -28.46 5.45
CA TYR A 155 11.24 -29.64 5.93
C TYR A 155 11.82 -30.40 4.72
N VAL A 156 13.12 -30.74 4.71
CA VAL A 156 13.68 -31.68 3.71
C VAL A 156 14.50 -32.73 4.47
N GLY A 157 13.98 -33.95 4.59
CA GLY A 157 14.70 -35.11 5.13
C GLY A 157 15.54 -35.81 4.07
N GLU A 158 16.20 -36.92 4.43
CA GLU A 158 16.91 -37.80 3.50
C GLU A 158 16.00 -38.24 2.33
N ASP A 159 14.78 -38.70 2.66
CA ASP A 159 13.76 -39.09 1.68
C ASP A 159 13.30 -37.94 0.77
N GLU A 160 13.29 -36.71 1.28
CA GLU A 160 12.89 -35.54 0.50
C GLU A 160 14.03 -35.05 -0.39
N THR A 161 15.29 -35.18 0.08
CA THR A 161 16.49 -34.93 -0.72
C THR A 161 16.53 -35.83 -1.94
N VAL A 162 16.28 -37.13 -1.72
CA VAL A 162 16.21 -38.13 -2.80
C VAL A 162 15.08 -37.75 -3.78
N ARG A 163 13.87 -37.47 -3.28
CA ARG A 163 12.74 -37.06 -4.11
C ARG A 163 13.02 -35.81 -4.95
N ILE A 164 13.62 -34.77 -4.38
CA ILE A 164 13.95 -33.53 -5.10
C ILE A 164 14.94 -33.82 -6.24
N ILE A 165 15.95 -34.66 -5.98
CA ILE A 165 16.95 -35.02 -6.99
C ILE A 165 16.33 -35.89 -8.10
N GLU A 166 15.47 -36.83 -7.75
CA GLU A 166 14.76 -37.68 -8.72
C GLU A 166 13.77 -36.88 -9.58
N MET A 167 12.98 -35.99 -8.97
CA MET A 167 12.03 -35.12 -9.69
C MET A 167 12.71 -34.11 -10.61
N ALA A 168 13.99 -33.81 -10.37
CA ALA A 168 14.76 -32.90 -11.20
C ALA A 168 15.39 -33.58 -12.42
N GLN A 169 15.19 -34.89 -12.60
CA GLN A 169 15.66 -35.62 -13.79
C GLN A 169 14.63 -35.52 -14.93
N PRO A 170 15.06 -35.30 -16.19
CA PRO A 170 16.44 -35.08 -16.62
C PRO A 170 16.96 -33.71 -16.19
N PHE A 171 18.23 -33.67 -15.77
CA PHE A 171 18.85 -32.46 -15.26
C PHE A 171 18.99 -31.40 -16.36
N SER A 172 18.43 -30.23 -16.12
CA SER A 172 18.61 -29.05 -16.97
C SER A 172 18.92 -27.82 -16.13
N ILE A 173 19.92 -27.03 -16.55
CA ILE A 173 20.05 -25.65 -16.07
C ILE A 173 18.98 -24.81 -16.78
N LYS A 174 18.07 -24.24 -16.00
CA LYS A 174 17.17 -23.19 -16.46
C LYS A 174 18.04 -22.00 -16.88
N HIS A 175 18.12 -21.77 -18.18
CA HIS A 175 18.62 -20.51 -18.69
C HIS A 175 17.60 -19.45 -18.38
N VAL A 176 17.97 -18.59 -17.46
CA VAL A 176 17.17 -17.42 -17.18
C VAL A 176 17.62 -16.32 -18.10
N ASN A 177 16.66 -15.73 -18.80
CA ASN A 177 16.90 -14.49 -19.50
C ASN A 177 17.38 -13.48 -18.46
N LEU A 178 18.65 -13.10 -18.55
CA LEU A 178 19.30 -12.21 -17.59
C LEU A 178 18.59 -10.86 -17.58
N GLU A 179 18.16 -10.37 -18.74
CA GLU A 179 17.38 -9.13 -18.84
C GLU A 179 16.05 -9.26 -18.13
N GLU A 180 15.36 -10.39 -18.27
CA GLU A 180 14.09 -10.66 -17.57
C GLU A 180 14.28 -10.77 -16.04
N LEU A 181 15.36 -11.39 -15.57
CA LEU A 181 15.68 -11.44 -14.14
C LEU A 181 16.16 -10.11 -13.57
N TYR A 182 16.97 -9.36 -14.33
CA TYR A 182 17.36 -8.01 -13.96
C TYR A 182 16.15 -7.11 -13.89
N LEU A 183 15.26 -7.23 -14.87
CA LEU A 183 13.99 -6.52 -14.91
C LEU A 183 13.16 -6.90 -13.69
N LYS A 184 12.97 -8.19 -13.40
CA LYS A 184 12.29 -8.68 -12.19
C LYS A 184 12.95 -8.19 -10.89
N GLU A 185 14.27 -8.14 -10.80
CA GLU A 185 14.97 -7.62 -9.61
C GLU A 185 14.74 -6.11 -9.43
N ILE A 186 14.89 -5.35 -10.52
CA ILE A 186 14.70 -3.89 -10.57
C ILE A 186 13.25 -3.56 -10.22
N THR A 187 12.29 -4.27 -10.81
CA THR A 187 10.85 -4.02 -10.61
C THR A 187 10.41 -4.46 -9.21
N ASN A 188 10.89 -5.60 -8.69
CA ASN A 188 10.67 -5.98 -7.30
C ASN A 188 11.28 -4.99 -6.31
N LYS A 189 12.41 -4.37 -6.64
CA LYS A 189 13.01 -3.32 -5.81
C LYS A 189 12.15 -2.06 -5.85
N LEU A 190 11.69 -1.63 -7.02
CA LEU A 190 10.76 -0.49 -7.14
C LEU A 190 9.45 -0.75 -6.38
N ARG A 191 8.87 -1.94 -6.47
CA ARG A 191 7.67 -2.36 -5.71
C ARG A 191 7.87 -2.36 -4.18
N ARG A 192 9.09 -2.58 -3.70
CA ARG A 192 9.39 -2.43 -2.26
C ARG A 192 9.58 -0.97 -1.89
N LEU A 193 10.21 -0.19 -2.77
CA LEU A 193 10.41 1.24 -2.59
C LEU A 193 9.07 2.00 -2.62
N SER A 194 8.09 1.54 -3.41
CA SER A 194 6.73 2.09 -3.42
C SER A 194 5.93 1.83 -2.14
N GLN A 195 6.38 0.89 -1.31
CA GLN A 195 5.78 0.59 0.00
C GLN A 195 6.49 1.32 1.15
N VAL A 196 7.51 2.13 0.83
CA VAL A 196 8.25 2.89 1.83
C VAL A 196 7.37 4.03 2.33
N ASP A 197 6.98 3.90 3.60
CA ASP A 197 6.25 4.94 4.30
C ASP A 197 7.21 6.10 4.64
N GLY A 198 7.10 7.18 3.87
CA GLY A 198 7.89 8.40 4.05
C GLY A 198 7.74 9.03 5.43
N GLU A 199 6.61 8.82 6.11
CA GLU A 199 6.35 9.35 7.45
C GLU A 199 7.23 8.69 8.53
N LYS A 200 7.83 7.53 8.21
CA LYS A 200 8.73 6.78 9.11
C LYS A 200 10.21 7.07 8.86
N LEU A 201 10.55 7.91 7.89
CA LEU A 201 11.93 8.22 7.51
C LEU A 201 12.41 9.54 8.12
N THR A 202 13.70 9.59 8.45
CA THR A 202 14.39 10.87 8.70
C THR A 202 14.61 11.62 7.39
N ALA A 203 14.95 12.91 7.42
CA ALA A 203 15.29 13.67 6.20
C ALA A 203 16.38 12.97 5.35
N ASP A 204 17.49 12.56 5.98
CA ASP A 204 18.54 11.75 5.32
C ASP A 204 18.01 10.40 4.79
N GLY A 205 16.97 9.86 5.43
CA GLY A 205 16.28 8.64 5.02
C GLY A 205 15.43 8.85 3.77
N VAL A 206 14.76 10.00 3.66
CA VAL A 206 13.99 10.43 2.48
C VAL A 206 14.92 10.67 1.30
N ASP A 207 15.99 11.44 1.47
CA ASP A 207 16.97 11.69 0.40
C ASP A 207 17.60 10.39 -0.12
N ASN A 208 17.91 9.46 0.80
CA ASN A 208 18.42 8.14 0.43
C ASN A 208 17.36 7.29 -0.28
N ALA A 209 16.09 7.37 0.12
CA ALA A 209 15.00 6.66 -0.55
C ALA A 209 14.78 7.22 -1.97
N ILE A 210 14.75 8.54 -2.14
CA ILE A 210 14.67 9.22 -3.44
C ILE A 210 15.84 8.80 -4.33
N GLN A 211 17.07 8.87 -3.84
CA GLN A 211 18.25 8.46 -4.60
C GLN A 211 18.17 6.98 -4.99
N GLN A 212 17.69 6.10 -4.10
CA GLN A 212 17.50 4.69 -4.41
C GLN A 212 16.42 4.46 -5.47
N ILE A 213 15.33 5.23 -5.47
CA ILE A 213 14.31 5.18 -6.51
C ILE A 213 14.92 5.63 -7.85
N GLN A 214 15.59 6.79 -7.88
CA GLN A 214 16.22 7.36 -9.08
C GLN A 214 17.27 6.41 -9.68
N ASP A 215 18.15 5.84 -8.86
CA ASP A 215 19.16 4.86 -9.30
C ASP A 215 18.50 3.61 -9.88
N THR A 216 17.36 3.18 -9.31
CA THR A 216 16.65 1.98 -9.75
C THR A 216 15.85 2.24 -11.03
N ASN A 217 15.23 3.42 -11.16
CA ASN A 217 14.58 3.90 -12.37
C ASN A 217 15.58 4.02 -13.53
N ASN A 218 16.76 4.59 -13.31
CA ASN A 218 17.79 4.70 -14.34
C ASN A 218 18.20 3.32 -14.89
N ARG A 219 18.31 2.31 -14.02
CA ARG A 219 18.57 0.92 -14.43
C ARG A 219 17.41 0.32 -15.22
N LEU A 220 16.15 0.65 -14.88
CA LEU A 220 14.97 0.23 -15.64
C LEU A 220 14.98 0.87 -17.04
N LEU A 221 15.25 2.17 -17.11
CA LEU A 221 15.30 2.94 -18.35
C LEU A 221 16.44 2.47 -19.26
N ASP A 222 17.60 2.09 -18.72
CA ASP A 222 18.68 1.53 -19.52
C ASP A 222 18.28 0.24 -20.25
N LEU A 223 17.52 -0.65 -19.59
CA LEU A 223 17.00 -1.88 -20.20
C LEU A 223 15.96 -1.58 -21.27
N PHE A 224 14.96 -0.75 -20.94
CA PHE A 224 13.92 -0.33 -21.88
C PHE A 224 14.50 0.37 -23.12
N LEU A 225 15.46 1.28 -22.94
CA LEU A 225 16.07 2.02 -24.04
C LEU A 225 17.04 1.17 -24.84
N ALA A 226 17.61 0.10 -24.28
CA ALA A 226 18.41 -0.88 -25.03
C ALA A 226 17.51 -1.69 -25.98
N ASP A 227 16.37 -2.18 -25.48
CA ASP A 227 15.37 -2.89 -26.30
C ASP A 227 14.78 -1.97 -27.39
N ALA A 228 14.36 -0.76 -27.00
CA ALA A 228 13.74 0.19 -27.91
C ALA A 228 14.65 0.63 -29.07
N LYS A 229 15.98 0.61 -28.92
CA LYS A 229 16.93 0.98 -30.00
C LYS A 229 16.79 0.12 -31.25
N HIS A 230 16.29 -1.10 -31.13
CA HIS A 230 16.07 -1.98 -32.27
C HIS A 230 14.87 -1.53 -33.14
N ASN A 231 13.93 -0.80 -32.54
CA ASN A 231 12.64 -0.48 -33.15
C ASN A 231 12.41 1.02 -33.39
N TYR A 232 13.24 1.90 -32.83
CA TYR A 232 13.03 3.36 -32.91
C TYR A 232 14.30 4.16 -33.24
N SER A 233 14.11 5.34 -33.85
CA SER A 233 15.20 6.25 -34.21
C SER A 233 15.91 6.85 -32.99
N THR A 234 17.19 7.25 -33.14
CA THR A 234 17.98 7.87 -32.07
C THR A 234 17.31 9.11 -31.46
N LYS A 235 16.60 9.91 -32.28
CA LYS A 235 15.82 11.07 -31.82
C LYS A 235 14.68 10.64 -30.89
N THR A 236 13.99 9.54 -31.21
CA THR A 236 12.90 8.99 -30.41
C THR A 236 13.40 8.40 -29.10
N ILE A 237 14.51 7.65 -29.14
CA ILE A 237 15.16 7.10 -27.94
C ILE A 237 15.60 8.21 -26.97
N ARG A 238 16.14 9.31 -27.50
CA ARG A 238 16.49 10.47 -26.69
C ARG A 238 15.25 11.10 -26.04
N ARG A 239 14.16 11.29 -26.80
CA ARG A 239 12.90 11.81 -26.25
C ARG A 239 12.32 10.89 -25.16
N TYR A 240 12.35 9.58 -25.34
CA TYR A 240 11.92 8.62 -24.32
C TYR A 240 12.75 8.75 -23.05
N ARG A 241 14.08 8.81 -23.18
CA ARG A 241 14.97 9.04 -22.04
C ARG A 241 14.64 10.33 -21.30
N ASP A 242 14.64 11.45 -22.01
CA ASP A 242 14.52 12.78 -21.41
C ASP A 242 13.17 12.92 -20.68
N ASN A 243 12.07 12.50 -21.32
CA ASN A 243 10.73 12.55 -20.72
C ASN A 243 10.58 11.61 -19.50
N LEU A 244 11.06 10.37 -19.61
CA LEU A 244 10.91 9.39 -18.53
C LEU A 244 11.85 9.70 -17.37
N GLN A 245 13.03 10.27 -17.63
CA GLN A 245 13.94 10.70 -16.58
C GLN A 245 13.34 11.88 -15.82
N PHE A 246 12.86 12.91 -16.52
CA PHE A 246 12.16 14.03 -15.90
C PHE A 246 10.98 13.54 -15.06
N TYR A 247 10.08 12.76 -15.67
CA TYR A 247 8.89 12.30 -14.97
C TYR A 247 9.19 11.32 -13.82
N LEU A 248 9.92 10.23 -14.05
CA LEU A 248 10.12 9.21 -13.02
C LEU A 248 11.09 9.64 -11.92
N ASN A 249 12.15 10.41 -12.24
CA ASN A 249 13.19 10.75 -11.28
C ASN A 249 13.02 12.12 -10.64
N GLU A 250 12.52 13.11 -11.39
CA GLU A 250 12.40 14.49 -10.90
C GLU A 250 11.00 14.76 -10.37
N TRP A 251 9.98 14.03 -10.84
CA TRP A 251 8.60 14.21 -10.40
C TRP A 251 8.10 13.09 -9.47
N VAL A 252 8.13 11.83 -9.90
CA VAL A 252 7.57 10.70 -9.16
C VAL A 252 8.45 10.28 -7.98
N ALA A 253 9.78 10.22 -8.15
CA ALA A 253 10.68 9.78 -7.08
C ALA A 253 10.67 10.71 -5.86
N TYR A 254 10.53 12.03 -6.07
CA TYR A 254 10.44 13.02 -4.98
C TYR A 254 9.16 12.88 -4.14
N ARG A 255 8.18 12.12 -4.63
CA ARG A 255 6.96 11.71 -3.90
C ARG A 255 7.08 10.31 -3.31
N LEU A 256 8.31 9.80 -3.18
CA LEU A 256 8.62 8.43 -2.73
C LEU A 256 7.84 7.34 -3.47
N SER A 257 7.49 7.63 -4.73
CA SER A 257 6.68 6.78 -5.57
C SER A 257 7.47 6.23 -6.73
N THR A 258 6.89 5.26 -7.42
CA THR A 258 7.46 4.56 -8.57
C THR A 258 6.36 4.32 -9.60
N ILE A 259 6.73 3.76 -10.75
CA ILE A 259 5.75 3.34 -11.77
C ILE A 259 4.70 2.32 -11.26
N PHE A 260 4.93 1.66 -10.11
CA PHE A 260 4.04 0.64 -9.55
C PHE A 260 3.03 1.15 -8.52
N ASN A 261 3.04 2.44 -8.22
CA ASN A 261 2.09 3.09 -7.31
C ASN A 261 1.80 4.51 -7.80
N LEU A 262 1.65 4.65 -9.11
CA LEU A 262 1.18 5.91 -9.67
C LEU A 262 -0.25 6.16 -9.16
N ASP A 263 -0.50 7.40 -8.82
CA ASP A 263 -1.72 7.91 -8.25
C ASP A 263 -2.01 9.29 -8.85
N ILE A 264 -3.04 9.95 -8.34
CA ILE A 264 -3.41 11.28 -8.83
C ILE A 264 -2.26 12.28 -8.61
N GLN A 265 -1.54 12.24 -7.48
CA GLN A 265 -0.45 13.19 -7.17
C GLN A 265 0.80 12.99 -8.02
N THR A 266 0.95 11.81 -8.60
CA THR A 266 2.02 11.46 -9.52
C THR A 266 1.55 11.43 -10.97
N SER A 267 0.28 11.76 -11.26
CA SER A 267 -0.26 11.86 -12.61
C SER A 267 0.53 12.82 -13.49
N VAL A 268 0.64 12.50 -14.77
CA VAL A 268 1.27 13.40 -15.75
C VAL A 268 0.44 14.68 -15.92
N ASP A 269 -0.85 14.65 -15.62
CA ASP A 269 -1.72 15.83 -15.73
C ASP A 269 -1.45 16.87 -14.65
N GLU A 270 -1.04 16.45 -13.45
CA GLU A 270 -0.67 17.37 -12.35
C GLU A 270 0.47 18.31 -12.73
N LEU A 271 1.35 17.89 -13.64
CA LEU A 271 2.47 18.72 -14.12
C LEU A 271 2.01 20.07 -14.73
N GLU A 272 0.74 20.20 -15.13
CA GLU A 272 0.16 21.49 -15.55
C GLU A 272 0.27 22.56 -14.49
N PHE A 273 -0.06 22.19 -13.26
CA PHE A 273 -0.03 23.07 -12.10
C PHE A 273 1.40 23.43 -11.69
N HIS A 274 2.39 22.75 -12.27
CA HIS A 274 3.82 23.01 -12.10
C HIS A 274 4.50 23.57 -13.35
N GLY A 275 3.70 24.11 -14.29
CA GLY A 275 4.19 24.88 -15.43
C GLY A 275 4.58 24.06 -16.66
N VAL A 276 4.25 22.77 -16.71
CA VAL A 276 4.54 21.91 -17.87
C VAL A 276 3.44 22.01 -18.93
N GLY A 277 3.81 22.45 -20.13
CA GLY A 277 2.87 22.67 -21.22
C GLY A 277 2.19 21.39 -21.74
N LYS A 278 1.01 21.53 -22.36
CA LYS A 278 0.21 20.43 -22.92
C LYS A 278 1.01 19.49 -23.84
N THR A 279 1.85 20.05 -24.72
CA THR A 279 2.69 19.27 -25.65
C THR A 279 3.72 18.42 -24.92
N GLU A 280 4.31 18.93 -23.85
CA GLU A 280 5.32 18.21 -23.06
C GLU A 280 4.67 17.09 -22.24
N ARG A 281 3.53 17.36 -21.59
CA ARG A 281 2.71 16.34 -20.92
C ARG A 281 2.28 15.23 -21.88
N THR A 282 1.85 15.57 -23.09
CA THR A 282 1.47 14.57 -24.12
C THR A 282 2.66 13.69 -24.49
N ASN A 283 3.84 14.28 -24.64
CA ASN A 283 5.06 13.53 -24.93
C ASN A 283 5.48 12.63 -23.75
N ILE A 284 5.27 13.07 -22.50
CA ILE A 284 5.54 12.26 -21.29
C ILE A 284 4.58 11.07 -21.23
N LYS A 285 3.27 11.29 -21.43
CA LYS A 285 2.25 10.23 -21.48
C LYS A 285 2.60 9.16 -22.51
N ALA A 286 2.95 9.58 -23.74
CA ALA A 286 3.35 8.66 -24.79
C ALA A 286 4.61 7.85 -24.45
N SER A 287 5.61 8.45 -23.81
CA SER A 287 6.79 7.74 -23.34
C SER A 287 6.46 6.74 -22.22
N LEU A 288 5.59 7.12 -21.30
CA LEU A 288 5.17 6.27 -20.18
C LEU A 288 4.36 5.06 -20.64
N GLN A 289 3.45 5.24 -21.59
CA GLN A 289 2.70 4.14 -22.22
C GLN A 289 3.62 3.13 -22.90
N LYS A 290 4.72 3.59 -23.51
CA LYS A 290 5.70 2.71 -24.15
C LYS A 290 6.51 1.92 -23.13
N LEU A 291 6.89 2.53 -22.01
CA LEU A 291 7.53 1.83 -20.90
C LEU A 291 6.57 0.81 -20.25
N ALA A 292 5.30 1.19 -20.01
CA ALA A 292 4.28 0.30 -19.46
C ALA A 292 4.03 -0.89 -20.39
N LYS A 293 3.94 -0.65 -21.71
CA LYS A 293 3.80 -1.72 -22.69
C LYS A 293 5.00 -2.67 -22.67
N TYR A 294 6.22 -2.14 -22.63
CA TYR A 294 7.41 -2.95 -22.47
C TYR A 294 7.37 -3.82 -21.21
N LEU A 295 6.91 -3.28 -20.08
CA LEU A 295 6.75 -4.05 -18.84
C LEU A 295 5.65 -5.12 -18.93
N LYS A 296 4.55 -4.85 -19.63
CA LYS A 296 3.48 -5.81 -19.90
C LYS A 296 3.96 -6.95 -20.81
N ASP A 297 4.63 -6.61 -21.91
CA ASP A 297 5.17 -7.59 -22.87
C ASP A 297 6.22 -8.53 -22.24
N GLN A 298 6.79 -8.15 -21.07
CA GLN A 298 7.75 -8.93 -20.29
C GLN A 298 7.12 -9.63 -19.06
N ASP A 299 5.80 -9.72 -18.99
CA ASP A 299 5.04 -10.33 -17.88
C ASP A 299 5.38 -9.75 -16.48
N ILE A 300 5.71 -8.45 -16.41
CA ILE A 300 5.99 -7.75 -15.14
C ILE A 300 4.74 -7.09 -14.56
N LEU A 301 3.90 -6.53 -15.43
CA LEU A 301 2.62 -5.92 -15.07
C LEU A 301 1.51 -6.94 -15.33
N SER A 302 0.61 -7.07 -14.35
CA SER A 302 -0.70 -7.66 -14.61
C SER A 302 -1.55 -6.76 -15.51
N ASP A 303 -2.64 -7.29 -16.06
CA ASP A 303 -3.57 -6.49 -16.88
C ASP A 303 -4.09 -5.27 -16.11
N ASN A 304 -4.48 -5.47 -14.85
CA ASN A 304 -4.96 -4.38 -13.99
C ASN A 304 -3.88 -3.30 -13.79
N GLU A 305 -2.64 -3.67 -13.48
CA GLU A 305 -1.56 -2.69 -13.26
C GLU A 305 -1.16 -1.95 -14.53
N TYR A 306 -1.29 -2.61 -15.68
CA TYR A 306 -1.10 -1.96 -16.96
C TYR A 306 -2.23 -0.95 -17.22
N ASP A 307 -3.46 -1.34 -16.95
CA ASP A 307 -4.64 -0.48 -17.11
C ASP A 307 -4.60 0.70 -16.13
N ASP A 308 -4.11 0.53 -14.90
CA ASP A 308 -3.90 1.61 -13.94
C ASP A 308 -2.91 2.66 -14.49
N ILE A 309 -1.75 2.22 -15.01
CA ILE A 309 -0.79 3.13 -15.64
C ILE A 309 -1.39 3.79 -16.90
N LEU A 310 -2.28 3.08 -17.60
CA LEU A 310 -3.01 3.64 -18.74
C LEU A 310 -4.03 4.69 -18.32
N VAL A 311 -4.74 4.53 -17.20
CA VAL A 311 -5.66 5.54 -16.65
C VAL A 311 -4.94 6.86 -16.40
N TYR A 312 -3.71 6.81 -15.87
CA TYR A 312 -2.88 7.99 -15.65
C TYR A 312 -2.14 8.50 -16.90
N THR A 313 -2.33 7.86 -18.07
CA THR A 313 -1.71 8.26 -19.35
C THR A 313 -2.67 8.42 -20.52
N GLN A 314 -3.92 7.98 -20.43
CA GLN A 314 -4.90 8.03 -21.53
C GLN A 314 -5.83 9.23 -21.40
N LYS A 315 -5.96 9.96 -22.51
CA LYS A 315 -7.28 10.32 -23.05
C LYS A 315 -7.53 9.25 -24.11
N ALA A 316 -8.59 8.46 -24.03
CA ALA A 316 -8.95 7.54 -25.13
C ALA A 316 -10.01 8.20 -26.04
N PRO A 317 -10.07 7.89 -27.36
CA PRO A 317 -9.44 6.75 -28.02
C PRO A 317 -8.53 7.10 -29.21
N VAL A 318 -7.88 6.03 -29.67
CA VAL A 318 -6.98 5.86 -30.81
C VAL A 318 -7.59 6.37 -32.13
N ASP A 319 -6.82 7.10 -32.94
CA ASP A 319 -6.68 6.71 -34.35
C ASP A 319 -5.27 6.96 -34.92
N LEU A 320 -4.76 5.94 -35.60
CA LEU A 320 -3.52 5.95 -36.34
C LEU A 320 -3.84 6.29 -37.79
N GLY A 321 -3.68 7.56 -38.16
CA GLY A 321 -3.39 7.93 -39.54
C GLY A 321 -4.39 8.87 -40.20
N GLU A 322 -3.79 9.76 -41.00
CA GLU A 322 -4.35 10.60 -42.05
C GLU A 322 -4.76 12.03 -41.70
N GLU A 323 -4.47 12.84 -42.70
CA GLU A 323 -4.29 14.28 -42.83
C GLU A 323 -5.52 15.15 -42.54
N TYR A 324 -5.21 16.36 -42.02
CA TYR A 324 -5.90 17.66 -42.16
C TYR A 324 -7.44 17.71 -42.09
N GLY A 325 -7.92 18.46 -41.10
CA GLY A 325 -9.24 19.09 -41.11
C GLY A 325 -9.51 19.77 -39.78
N ASP A 326 -9.12 21.05 -39.65
CA ASP A 326 -9.66 21.94 -38.62
C ASP A 326 -11.18 22.10 -38.85
N GLU A 327 -11.90 22.38 -37.75
CA GLU A 327 -13.37 22.60 -37.64
C GLU A 327 -14.15 21.34 -37.22
N ASP A 328 -14.27 21.10 -35.89
CA ASP A 328 -15.45 20.48 -35.23
C ASP A 328 -15.27 20.24 -33.70
N ASP A 329 -14.09 20.53 -33.11
CA ASP A 329 -13.81 20.29 -31.67
C ASP A 329 -14.54 21.24 -30.69
N ASP A 330 -15.03 22.39 -31.14
CA ASP A 330 -15.72 23.36 -30.26
C ASP A 330 -17.14 22.90 -29.90
N GLN A 331 -17.79 22.09 -30.75
CA GLN A 331 -19.16 21.63 -30.53
C GLN A 331 -19.23 20.53 -29.44
N VAL A 332 -18.21 19.69 -29.32
CA VAL A 332 -18.18 18.55 -28.38
C VAL A 332 -17.87 18.99 -26.95
N ILE A 333 -17.04 20.03 -26.78
CA ILE A 333 -16.78 20.65 -25.47
C ILE A 333 -17.98 21.50 -25.04
N GLU A 334 -18.62 22.22 -25.97
CA GLU A 334 -19.91 22.86 -25.69
C GLU A 334 -20.97 21.83 -25.30
N ASP A 335 -21.07 20.67 -25.97
CA ASP A 335 -22.05 19.63 -25.64
C ASP A 335 -21.74 18.94 -24.28
N PHE A 336 -20.47 18.73 -23.94
CA PHE A 336 -20.08 18.15 -22.64
C PHE A 336 -20.27 19.13 -21.48
N LEU A 337 -19.88 20.40 -21.65
CA LEU A 337 -20.17 21.44 -20.66
C LEU A 337 -21.69 21.70 -20.60
N ALA A 338 -22.39 21.69 -21.73
CA ALA A 338 -23.86 21.75 -21.77
C ALA A 338 -24.51 20.50 -21.16
N SER A 339 -23.84 19.35 -21.07
CA SER A 339 -24.32 18.17 -20.32
C SER A 339 -24.08 18.27 -18.81
N LEU A 340 -23.04 19.00 -18.38
CA LEU A 340 -22.79 19.34 -16.96
C LEU A 340 -23.70 20.49 -16.48
N PHE A 341 -24.19 21.31 -17.41
CA PHE A 341 -25.11 22.44 -17.17
C PHE A 341 -26.50 22.23 -17.78
N SER A 342 -26.82 21.05 -18.33
CA SER A 342 -28.15 20.75 -18.82
C SER A 342 -29.07 20.69 -17.62
N GLU A 343 -30.16 21.47 -17.64
CA GLU A 343 -31.24 21.33 -16.69
C GLU A 343 -31.54 19.84 -16.55
N SER A 344 -31.38 19.32 -15.33
CA SER A 344 -31.70 17.93 -15.00
C SER A 344 -33.05 17.61 -15.63
N GLU A 345 -33.12 16.50 -16.38
CA GLU A 345 -34.41 15.94 -16.75
C GLU A 345 -35.22 15.92 -15.46
N LYS A 346 -36.34 16.66 -15.43
CA LYS A 346 -37.11 16.89 -14.20
C LYS A 346 -37.32 15.56 -13.53
N LEU A 347 -36.55 15.32 -12.46
CA LEU A 347 -36.68 14.11 -11.66
C LEU A 347 -38.15 13.99 -11.26
N PRO A 348 -38.69 12.77 -11.14
CA PRO A 348 -40.06 12.60 -10.69
C PRO A 348 -40.25 13.42 -9.41
N VAL A 349 -41.21 14.33 -9.42
CA VAL A 349 -41.45 15.25 -8.29
C VAL A 349 -41.99 14.42 -7.13
N VAL A 350 -41.11 14.09 -6.18
CA VAL A 350 -41.45 13.31 -4.98
C VAL A 350 -41.98 14.22 -3.88
N PHE A 351 -41.35 15.38 -3.71
CA PHE A 351 -41.81 16.43 -2.82
C PHE A 351 -41.97 17.76 -3.56
N ASP A 352 -42.53 18.77 -2.88
CA ASP A 352 -42.53 20.12 -3.43
C ASP A 352 -41.10 20.68 -3.50
N PRO A 353 -40.82 21.68 -4.36
CA PRO A 353 -39.46 22.19 -4.58
C PRO A 353 -38.77 22.73 -3.33
N GLN A 354 -39.50 23.19 -2.31
CA GLN A 354 -38.88 23.67 -1.07
C GLN A 354 -38.40 22.50 -0.22
N THR A 355 -39.20 21.44 -0.15
CA THR A 355 -38.82 20.21 0.55
C THR A 355 -37.65 19.51 -0.14
N ASP A 356 -37.65 19.40 -1.46
CA ASP A 356 -36.51 18.81 -2.20
C ASP A 356 -35.21 19.59 -1.95
N LYS A 357 -35.28 20.93 -1.99
CA LYS A 357 -34.13 21.79 -1.67
C LYS A 357 -33.64 21.56 -0.24
N MET A 358 -34.55 21.48 0.73
CA MET A 358 -34.20 21.20 2.12
C MET A 358 -33.52 19.84 2.27
N LEU A 359 -34.02 18.80 1.59
CA LEU A 359 -33.43 17.46 1.60
C LEU A 359 -32.02 17.48 1.00
N ASP A 360 -31.81 18.18 -0.11
CA ASP A 360 -30.48 18.35 -0.71
C ASP A 360 -29.49 19.07 0.24
N GLU A 361 -29.94 20.12 0.93
CA GLU A 361 -29.16 20.82 1.96
C GLU A 361 -28.78 19.86 3.11
N TYR A 362 -29.71 19.01 3.56
CA TYR A 362 -29.39 17.96 4.54
C TYR A 362 -28.29 17.02 4.07
N LEU A 363 -28.37 16.52 2.82
CA LEU A 363 -27.37 15.60 2.29
C LEU A 363 -25.98 16.24 2.28
N LYS A 364 -25.88 17.49 1.80
CA LYS A 364 -24.62 18.25 1.79
C LYS A 364 -24.05 18.44 3.19
N SER A 365 -24.88 18.82 4.14
CA SER A 365 -24.48 19.00 5.53
C SER A 365 -24.03 17.69 6.18
N PHE A 366 -24.72 16.58 5.91
CA PHE A 366 -24.30 15.27 6.37
C PHE A 366 -22.94 14.88 5.82
N ILE A 367 -22.65 15.18 4.56
CA ILE A 367 -21.35 14.87 3.98
C ILE A 367 -20.24 15.75 4.55
N ALA A 368 -20.50 17.05 4.72
CA ALA A 368 -19.55 17.96 5.35
C ALA A 368 -19.25 17.62 6.82
N LEU A 369 -20.21 17.04 7.53
CA LEU A 369 -20.11 16.71 8.95
C LEU A 369 -19.61 15.28 9.21
N TYR A 370 -20.13 14.30 8.49
CA TYR A 370 -19.90 12.86 8.71
C TYR A 370 -19.03 12.21 7.64
N GLY A 371 -18.95 12.80 6.44
CA GLY A 371 -18.25 12.24 5.28
C GLY A 371 -18.90 11.00 4.66
N LEU A 372 -19.51 10.14 5.49
CA LEU A 372 -20.23 8.93 5.13
C LEU A 372 -21.42 8.79 6.08
N ILE A 373 -22.61 8.56 5.51
CA ILE A 373 -23.83 8.27 6.26
C ILE A 373 -24.69 7.32 5.44
N SER A 374 -25.40 6.41 6.09
CA SER A 374 -26.34 5.57 5.37
C SER A 374 -27.66 6.30 5.10
N ALA A 375 -28.35 5.92 4.03
CA ALA A 375 -29.65 6.51 3.67
C ALA A 375 -30.69 6.29 4.79
N GLN A 376 -30.61 5.18 5.52
CA GLN A 376 -31.48 4.94 6.67
C GLN A 376 -31.19 5.91 7.81
N GLN A 377 -29.91 6.08 8.16
CA GLN A 377 -29.50 6.99 9.22
C GLN A 377 -29.81 8.45 8.85
N ALA A 378 -29.60 8.84 7.59
CA ALA A 378 -29.99 10.13 7.07
C ALA A 378 -31.50 10.36 7.22
N TYR A 379 -32.32 9.37 6.83
CA TYR A 379 -33.77 9.42 7.02
C TYR A 379 -34.16 9.61 8.49
N GLN A 380 -33.57 8.85 9.41
CA GLN A 380 -33.91 8.94 10.84
C GLN A 380 -33.66 10.34 11.40
N ILE A 381 -32.53 10.97 11.05
CA ILE A 381 -32.20 12.33 11.48
C ILE A 381 -33.16 13.34 10.83
N ILE A 382 -33.43 13.21 9.53
CA ILE A 382 -34.35 14.11 8.81
C ILE A 382 -35.76 13.99 9.38
N HIS A 383 -36.24 12.78 9.60
CA HIS A 383 -37.59 12.50 10.10
C HIS A 383 -37.77 12.97 11.54
N SER A 384 -36.76 12.80 12.41
CA SER A 384 -36.83 13.30 13.80
C SER A 384 -36.96 14.82 13.85
N GLN A 385 -36.36 15.53 12.90
CA GLN A 385 -36.45 16.98 12.75
C GLN A 385 -37.63 17.44 11.87
N ASN A 386 -38.18 16.54 11.03
CA ASN A 386 -39.26 16.81 10.08
C ASN A 386 -40.21 15.60 9.98
N PRO A 387 -41.11 15.40 10.96
CA PRO A 387 -41.96 14.20 11.02
C PRO A 387 -42.93 14.03 9.84
N ALA A 388 -43.11 15.06 9.01
CA ALA A 388 -43.95 15.02 7.82
C ALA A 388 -43.32 14.30 6.62
N ILE A 389 -41.99 14.06 6.65
CA ILE A 389 -41.27 13.29 5.63
C ILE A 389 -41.42 11.80 5.95
N ASP A 390 -42.19 11.06 5.18
CA ASP A 390 -42.28 9.60 5.35
C ASP A 390 -41.18 8.86 4.59
N LYS A 391 -40.97 7.62 5.04
CA LYS A 391 -39.90 6.73 4.56
C LYS A 391 -40.03 6.38 3.09
N GLU A 392 -41.24 6.11 2.59
CA GLU A 392 -41.46 5.68 1.22
C GLU A 392 -41.09 6.79 0.23
N ARG A 393 -41.57 8.02 0.50
CA ARG A 393 -41.19 9.17 -0.32
C ARG A 393 -39.70 9.51 -0.18
N PHE A 394 -39.11 9.44 1.01
CA PHE A 394 -37.67 9.67 1.16
C PHE A 394 -36.84 8.64 0.38
N ASP A 395 -37.20 7.36 0.44
CA ASP A 395 -36.49 6.32 -0.30
C ASP A 395 -36.61 6.54 -1.80
N GLN A 396 -37.78 6.91 -2.30
CA GLN A 396 -37.94 7.28 -3.71
C GLN A 396 -37.07 8.49 -4.10
N TYR A 397 -36.94 9.49 -3.23
CA TYR A 397 -36.07 10.64 -3.45
C TYR A 397 -34.59 10.22 -3.55
N ILE A 398 -34.11 9.35 -2.65
CA ILE A 398 -32.74 8.80 -2.71
C ILE A 398 -32.53 7.94 -3.95
N GLN A 399 -33.50 7.11 -4.33
CA GLN A 399 -33.42 6.27 -5.53
C GLN A 399 -33.37 7.09 -6.82
N ASN A 400 -34.10 8.20 -6.89
CA ASN A 400 -34.05 9.11 -8.04
C ASN A 400 -32.67 9.76 -8.23
N LYS A 401 -31.85 9.78 -7.18
CA LYS A 401 -30.49 10.34 -7.14
C LYS A 401 -29.40 9.25 -7.06
N PHE A 402 -29.81 7.99 -7.19
CA PHE A 402 -28.91 6.84 -7.21
C PHE A 402 -28.05 6.91 -8.47
N ASP A 403 -26.74 6.71 -8.33
CA ASP A 403 -25.72 6.91 -9.38
C ASP A 403 -25.50 8.38 -9.83
N GLU A 404 -26.15 9.37 -9.19
CA GLU A 404 -25.85 10.79 -9.40
C GLU A 404 -24.53 11.15 -8.69
N ILE A 405 -23.48 11.38 -9.48
CA ILE A 405 -22.19 11.89 -8.98
C ILE A 405 -22.24 13.42 -9.08
N THR A 406 -22.42 14.06 -7.93
CA THR A 406 -22.25 15.52 -7.84
C THR A 406 -20.87 15.84 -7.27
N MET A 407 -20.42 17.10 -7.41
CA MET A 407 -19.20 17.56 -6.73
C MET A 407 -19.33 17.58 -5.20
N GLU A 408 -20.56 17.47 -4.67
CA GLU A 408 -20.88 17.69 -3.25
C GLU A 408 -21.13 16.37 -2.49
N TYR A 409 -21.87 15.43 -3.08
CA TYR A 409 -22.10 14.09 -2.55
C TYR A 409 -22.32 13.05 -3.67
N CYS A 410 -22.08 11.77 -3.35
CA CYS A 410 -22.44 10.62 -4.17
C CYS A 410 -23.34 9.67 -3.38
N ILE A 411 -24.18 8.92 -4.09
CA ILE A 411 -25.05 7.87 -3.53
C ILE A 411 -24.73 6.54 -4.22
N ILE A 412 -24.35 5.53 -3.43
CA ILE A 412 -23.98 4.19 -3.95
C ILE A 412 -24.63 3.07 -3.14
N ASP A 413 -24.70 1.89 -3.76
CA ASP A 413 -24.89 0.63 -3.03
C ASP A 413 -23.51 0.10 -2.60
N PHE A 414 -23.21 0.29 -1.32
CA PHE A 414 -21.89 -0.01 -0.77
C PHE A 414 -21.52 -1.49 -0.90
N LYS A 415 -22.50 -2.39 -0.88
CA LYS A 415 -22.27 -3.82 -0.99
C LYS A 415 -21.95 -4.25 -2.43
N LYS A 416 -22.54 -3.57 -3.42
CA LYS A 416 -22.18 -3.79 -4.83
C LYS A 416 -20.75 -3.34 -5.13
N GLU A 417 -20.36 -2.19 -4.59
CA GLU A 417 -19.03 -1.61 -4.83
C GLU A 417 -17.91 -2.32 -4.05
N PHE A 418 -18.17 -2.82 -2.83
CA PHE A 418 -17.14 -3.39 -1.96
C PHE A 418 -17.46 -4.84 -1.55
N THR A 419 -17.14 -5.81 -2.41
CA THR A 419 -17.47 -7.24 -2.20
C THR A 419 -16.68 -7.95 -1.09
N ASN A 420 -15.59 -7.34 -0.60
CA ASN A 420 -14.67 -7.94 0.36
C ASN A 420 -14.88 -7.47 1.81
N VAL A 421 -16.01 -6.80 2.10
CA VAL A 421 -16.28 -6.20 3.41
C VAL A 421 -17.63 -6.69 3.93
N ASP A 422 -17.62 -7.25 5.15
CA ASP A 422 -18.84 -7.72 5.82
C ASP A 422 -19.63 -6.51 6.34
N ILE A 423 -20.45 -5.94 5.46
CA ILE A 423 -21.26 -4.73 5.71
C ILE A 423 -22.71 -5.08 5.41
N ALA A 424 -23.62 -4.57 6.23
CA ALA A 424 -25.05 -4.67 5.98
C ALA A 424 -25.39 -4.06 4.60
N PRO A 425 -26.26 -4.69 3.79
CA PRO A 425 -26.67 -4.14 2.50
C PRO A 425 -27.40 -2.81 2.73
N GLU A 426 -26.72 -1.71 2.46
CA GLU A 426 -27.27 -0.38 2.73
C GLU A 426 -26.79 0.60 1.67
N ILE A 427 -27.68 1.53 1.30
CA ILE A 427 -27.36 2.64 0.42
C ILE A 427 -26.63 3.69 1.25
N PHE A 428 -25.49 4.14 0.77
CA PHE A 428 -24.70 5.16 1.45
C PHE A 428 -24.61 6.44 0.64
N ILE A 429 -24.67 7.54 1.38
CA ILE A 429 -24.43 8.90 0.92
C ILE A 429 -23.05 9.26 1.45
N PHE A 430 -22.15 9.72 0.59
CA PHE A 430 -20.78 9.96 1.00
C PHE A 430 -20.11 11.09 0.21
N SER A 431 -18.98 11.58 0.73
CA SER A 431 -18.18 12.61 0.07
C SER A 431 -17.38 12.01 -1.09
N PRO A 432 -17.46 12.57 -2.31
CA PRO A 432 -16.61 12.17 -3.43
C PRO A 432 -15.11 12.25 -3.09
N LEU A 433 -14.75 13.12 -2.14
CA LEU A 433 -13.38 13.27 -1.63
C LEU A 433 -12.85 12.04 -0.89
N LEU A 434 -13.71 11.11 -0.48
CA LEU A 434 -13.36 9.85 0.19
C LEU A 434 -13.11 8.67 -0.78
N ILE A 435 -13.41 8.81 -2.09
CA ILE A 435 -13.24 7.75 -3.12
C ILE A 435 -11.77 7.56 -3.53
N LYS A 436 -10.84 8.38 -3.04
CA LYS A 436 -9.45 8.43 -3.52
C LYS A 436 -8.63 7.12 -3.43
N ASP A 437 -9.17 6.04 -2.85
CA ASP A 437 -8.56 4.70 -2.71
C ASP A 437 -9.66 3.64 -2.42
N GLU A 438 -9.63 2.51 -3.13
CA GLU A 438 -10.58 1.38 -3.01
C GLU A 438 -10.72 0.84 -1.57
N ASN A 439 -9.73 1.05 -0.69
CA ASN A 439 -9.78 0.58 0.70
C ASN A 439 -10.16 1.66 1.71
N ARG A 440 -10.20 2.93 1.32
CA ARG A 440 -10.37 4.05 2.26
C ARG A 440 -11.79 4.18 2.77
N LEU A 441 -12.79 4.07 1.90
CA LEU A 441 -14.19 4.18 2.29
C LEU A 441 -14.63 3.01 3.19
N PRO A 442 -14.27 1.73 2.91
CA PRO A 442 -14.44 0.64 3.87
C PRO A 442 -13.72 0.83 5.20
N SER A 443 -12.49 1.33 5.19
CA SER A 443 -11.72 1.59 6.42
C SER A 443 -12.34 2.71 7.25
N PHE A 444 -12.84 3.75 6.58
CA PHE A 444 -13.58 4.84 7.18
C PHE A 444 -14.87 4.37 7.85
N TYR A 445 -15.65 3.56 7.13
CA TYR A 445 -16.84 2.92 7.68
C TYR A 445 -16.51 2.07 8.91
N LYS A 446 -15.51 1.18 8.82
CA LYS A 446 -15.06 0.34 9.94
C LYS A 446 -14.61 1.16 11.14
N HIS A 447 -13.93 2.27 10.93
CA HIS A 447 -13.54 3.15 12.04
C HIS A 447 -14.77 3.75 12.73
N GLN A 448 -15.76 4.17 11.95
CA GLN A 448 -16.97 4.79 12.44
C GLN A 448 -17.93 3.83 13.17
N GLN A 449 -17.82 2.53 12.91
CA GLN A 449 -18.70 1.51 13.51
C GLN A 449 -18.73 1.61 15.04
N GLY A 450 -19.94 1.60 15.58
CA GLY A 450 -20.15 1.67 17.02
C GLY A 450 -20.09 3.08 17.60
N MET A 451 -19.79 4.13 16.82
CA MET A 451 -19.84 5.52 17.31
C MET A 451 -21.25 6.13 17.20
N ILE A 452 -21.56 7.10 18.05
CA ILE A 452 -22.82 7.84 18.01
C ILE A 452 -22.67 9.02 17.03
N TYR A 453 -23.70 9.32 16.24
CA TYR A 453 -23.71 10.53 15.39
C TYR A 453 -23.91 11.79 16.22
N TYR A 454 -23.07 12.79 15.99
CA TYR A 454 -23.33 14.14 16.49
C TYR A 454 -24.46 14.76 15.67
N ILE A 455 -25.60 15.07 16.28
CA ILE A 455 -26.73 15.71 15.60
C ILE A 455 -26.86 17.16 16.12
N PRO A 456 -26.53 18.16 15.29
CA PRO A 456 -26.79 19.56 15.63
C PRO A 456 -28.29 19.89 15.56
N GLU A 457 -28.67 21.02 16.15
CA GLU A 457 -30.00 21.60 15.96
C GLU A 457 -30.28 21.83 14.47
N LYS A 458 -31.55 21.72 14.08
CA LYS A 458 -31.99 21.78 12.67
C LYS A 458 -31.46 23.02 11.96
N GLU A 459 -31.57 24.17 12.63
CA GLU A 459 -31.14 25.47 12.10
C GLU A 459 -29.64 25.49 11.82
N VAL A 460 -28.83 24.88 12.70
CA VAL A 460 -27.37 24.78 12.54
C VAL A 460 -26.99 23.79 11.43
N LEU A 461 -27.79 22.73 11.25
CA LEU A 461 -27.54 21.71 10.24
C LEU A 461 -27.89 22.19 8.82
N ILE A 462 -28.97 22.96 8.66
CA ILE A 462 -29.49 23.37 7.34
C ILE A 462 -29.00 24.77 6.92
N ASP A 463 -28.48 25.60 7.83
CA ASP A 463 -28.06 26.96 7.46
C ASP A 463 -27.10 26.95 6.25
N SER A 464 -27.43 27.82 5.30
CA SER A 464 -26.99 27.87 3.91
C SER A 464 -25.51 27.50 3.73
N ASN A 465 -25.30 26.27 3.26
CA ASN A 465 -24.04 25.64 2.85
C ASN A 465 -23.17 25.02 3.95
N PHE A 466 -23.68 24.81 5.18
CA PHE A 466 -22.94 24.25 6.34
C PHE A 466 -21.43 24.41 6.19
N ASN A 467 -20.91 25.62 6.44
CA ASN A 467 -19.47 25.85 6.35
C ASN A 467 -18.80 24.79 7.25
N PRO A 468 -17.96 23.89 6.68
CA PRO A 468 -17.37 22.79 7.44
C PRO A 468 -16.49 23.26 8.61
N PHE A 469 -16.16 24.55 8.66
CA PHE A 469 -15.38 25.23 9.68
C PHE A 469 -16.20 26.19 10.56
N ALA A 470 -17.53 26.26 10.40
CA ALA A 470 -18.38 27.18 11.15
C ALA A 470 -18.18 27.06 12.68
N ASN A 471 -17.99 25.84 13.16
CA ASN A 471 -17.83 25.55 14.59
C ASN A 471 -16.50 26.05 15.18
N ILE A 472 -15.57 26.52 14.35
CA ILE A 472 -14.26 27.05 14.73
C ILE A 472 -14.01 28.45 14.16
N SER A 473 -15.06 29.20 13.79
CA SER A 473 -14.94 30.51 13.13
C SER A 473 -13.99 31.47 13.84
N ASN A 474 -14.02 31.50 15.18
CA ASN A 474 -13.14 32.34 15.98
C ASN A 474 -11.67 31.91 15.84
N TYR A 475 -11.40 30.60 15.87
CA TYR A 475 -10.05 30.07 15.70
C TYR A 475 -9.54 30.23 14.26
N GLN A 476 -10.43 30.17 13.27
CA GLN A 476 -10.09 30.47 11.88
C GLN A 476 -9.65 31.93 11.74
N GLN A 477 -10.37 32.87 12.33
CA GLN A 477 -9.97 34.29 12.34
C GLN A 477 -8.62 34.49 13.02
N GLU A 478 -8.42 33.88 14.19
CA GLU A 478 -7.12 33.92 14.89
C GLU A 478 -5.98 33.32 14.06
N LEU A 479 -6.24 32.22 13.33
CA LEU A 479 -5.25 31.62 12.43
C LEU A 479 -4.90 32.56 11.26
N GLU A 480 -5.90 33.15 10.62
CA GLU A 480 -5.69 34.11 9.52
C GLU A 480 -4.92 35.35 10.00
N GLU A 481 -5.27 35.91 11.16
CA GLU A 481 -4.53 37.03 11.76
C GLU A 481 -3.08 36.66 12.07
N LEU A 482 -2.85 35.46 12.57
CA LEU A 482 -1.51 34.98 12.89
C LEU A 482 -0.67 34.78 11.63
N LEU A 483 -1.23 34.14 10.60
CA LEU A 483 -0.58 33.96 9.30
C LEU A 483 -0.22 35.30 8.64
N ALA A 484 -1.12 36.30 8.72
CA ALA A 484 -0.86 37.62 8.20
C ALA A 484 0.23 38.37 8.98
N ASN A 485 0.11 38.42 10.32
CA ASN A 485 0.96 39.26 11.15
C ASN A 485 2.36 38.67 11.40
N GLN A 486 2.44 37.35 11.57
CA GLN A 486 3.70 36.67 11.91
C GLN A 486 4.47 36.20 10.67
N TYR A 487 3.77 35.85 9.59
CA TYR A 487 4.37 35.28 8.38
C TYR A 487 4.20 36.15 7.14
N GLY A 488 3.52 37.29 7.24
CA GLY A 488 3.41 38.26 6.16
C GLY A 488 2.54 37.83 5.00
N LEU A 489 1.70 36.79 5.17
CA LEU A 489 0.78 36.34 4.14
C LEU A 489 -0.33 37.37 3.92
N SER A 490 -0.78 37.52 2.68
CA SER A 490 -1.86 38.44 2.33
C SER A 490 -2.62 37.95 1.10
N GLY A 491 -3.80 38.55 0.84
CA GLY A 491 -4.61 38.21 -0.34
C GLY A 491 -4.97 36.73 -0.41
N ASP A 492 -4.84 36.15 -1.59
CA ASP A 492 -5.21 34.77 -1.87
C ASP A 492 -4.28 33.76 -1.19
N ASP A 493 -3.00 34.08 -0.99
CA ASP A 493 -2.05 33.21 -0.29
C ASP A 493 -2.46 33.00 1.18
N LEU A 494 -2.93 34.06 1.83
CA LEU A 494 -3.45 33.98 3.20
C LEU A 494 -4.68 33.07 3.28
N LYS A 495 -5.62 33.27 2.35
CA LYS A 495 -6.88 32.51 2.32
C LYS A 495 -6.64 31.04 1.95
N GLY A 496 -5.75 30.77 0.99
CA GLY A 496 -5.32 29.42 0.62
C GLY A 496 -4.64 28.69 1.77
N ALA A 497 -3.65 29.34 2.42
CA ALA A 497 -2.93 28.77 3.54
C ALA A 497 -3.85 28.43 4.73
N ALA A 498 -4.77 29.34 5.08
CA ALA A 498 -5.74 29.12 6.14
C ALA A 498 -6.71 27.99 5.78
N PHE A 499 -7.33 28.03 4.61
CA PHE A 499 -8.29 27.01 4.17
C PHE A 499 -7.67 25.61 4.13
N LEU A 500 -6.49 25.47 3.52
CA LEU A 500 -5.82 24.17 3.38
C LEU A 500 -5.34 23.63 4.73
N SER A 501 -4.89 24.50 5.63
CA SER A 501 -4.59 24.11 7.02
C SER A 501 -5.82 23.54 7.73
N LEU A 502 -6.96 24.23 7.63
CA LEU A 502 -8.22 23.78 8.23
C LEU A 502 -8.72 22.48 7.60
N TYR A 503 -8.67 22.38 6.28
CA TYR A 503 -9.06 21.20 5.52
C TYR A 503 -8.21 19.99 5.89
N GLN A 504 -6.88 20.14 5.94
CA GLN A 504 -5.95 19.09 6.33
C GLN A 504 -6.24 18.60 7.75
N LEU A 505 -6.47 19.52 8.70
CA LEU A 505 -6.88 19.15 10.05
C LEU A 505 -8.22 18.42 10.04
N LYS A 506 -9.23 18.89 9.29
CA LYS A 506 -10.55 18.27 9.26
C LYS A 506 -10.54 16.84 8.69
N MET A 507 -9.75 16.61 7.65
CA MET A 507 -9.77 15.37 6.85
C MET A 507 -8.72 14.33 7.25
N SER A 508 -7.79 14.68 8.16
CA SER A 508 -6.82 13.73 8.68
C SER A 508 -7.48 12.66 9.56
N ASP A 509 -7.04 11.41 9.45
CA ASP A 509 -7.31 10.32 10.40
C ASP A 509 -6.41 10.50 11.64
N TYR A 510 -6.99 10.50 12.83
CA TYR A 510 -6.25 10.62 14.09
C TYR A 510 -7.03 9.90 15.19
N GLY A 511 -6.30 9.18 16.04
CA GLY A 511 -6.89 8.60 17.25
C GLY A 511 -7.10 9.66 18.34
N LEU A 512 -7.78 9.27 19.43
CA LEU A 512 -7.99 10.09 20.64
C LEU A 512 -6.71 10.47 21.40
N LYS A 513 -5.52 10.13 20.88
CA LYS A 513 -4.22 10.37 21.52
C LYS A 513 -3.61 11.68 21.02
N LEU A 514 -2.96 12.40 21.94
CA LEU A 514 -2.25 13.66 21.62
C LEU A 514 -1.18 13.49 20.53
N SER A 515 -0.55 12.30 20.43
CA SER A 515 0.40 11.99 19.37
C SER A 515 -0.21 12.16 17.97
N SER A 516 -1.46 11.71 17.79
CA SER A 516 -2.14 11.77 16.49
C SER A 516 -2.56 13.20 16.12
N VAL A 517 -2.82 14.05 17.12
CA VAL A 517 -3.03 15.50 16.91
C VAL A 517 -1.72 16.17 16.45
N ASN A 518 -0.59 15.81 17.08
CA ASN A 518 0.71 16.35 16.69
C ASN A 518 1.10 15.92 15.27
N ASP A 519 0.79 14.69 14.86
CA ASP A 519 1.06 14.21 13.51
C ASP A 519 0.27 15.02 12.46
N ALA A 520 -1.00 15.34 12.73
CA ALA A 520 -1.79 16.20 11.85
C ALA A 520 -1.25 17.64 11.78
N ILE A 521 -0.78 18.19 12.90
CA ILE A 521 -0.13 19.52 12.94
C ILE A 521 1.19 19.49 12.15
N ASN A 522 1.97 18.41 12.24
CA ASN A 522 3.21 18.26 11.48
C ASN A 522 2.95 18.30 9.98
N LYS A 523 1.86 17.67 9.51
CA LYS A 523 1.45 17.71 8.11
C LYS A 523 1.08 19.12 7.66
N VAL A 524 0.34 19.87 8.49
CA VAL A 524 0.03 21.28 8.21
C VAL A 524 1.29 22.13 8.15
N VAL A 525 2.23 21.94 9.08
CA VAL A 525 3.49 22.68 9.11
C VAL A 525 4.36 22.37 7.89
N ALA A 526 4.46 21.10 7.49
CA ALA A 526 5.16 20.69 6.27
C ALA A 526 4.54 21.37 5.05
N PHE A 527 3.22 21.29 4.91
CA PHE A 527 2.47 21.95 3.84
C PHE A 527 2.72 23.47 3.79
N LEU A 528 2.61 24.16 4.93
CA LEU A 528 2.84 25.61 5.03
C LEU A 528 4.25 25.99 4.59
N ASN A 529 5.24 25.14 4.88
CA ASN A 529 6.62 25.38 4.48
C ASN A 529 6.87 25.09 2.99
N GLU A 530 6.26 24.03 2.45
CA GLU A 530 6.45 23.56 1.08
C GLU A 530 5.71 24.47 0.07
N GLU A 531 4.44 24.76 0.33
CA GLU A 531 3.56 25.45 -0.64
C GLU A 531 3.59 26.98 -0.51
N HIS A 532 3.82 27.49 0.71
CA HIS A 532 3.86 28.92 0.97
C HIS A 532 5.26 29.43 1.35
N GLY A 533 6.28 28.58 1.26
CA GLY A 533 7.67 28.95 1.55
C GLY A 533 7.91 29.42 2.99
N LEU A 534 7.00 29.07 3.91
CA LEU A 534 7.14 29.46 5.30
C LEU A 534 8.31 28.68 5.92
N SER A 535 9.01 29.29 6.88
CA SER A 535 10.14 28.64 7.59
C SER A 535 9.71 28.22 9.00
N VAL A 536 8.51 27.65 9.13
CA VAL A 536 7.91 27.25 10.40
C VAL A 536 8.68 26.07 10.97
N LYS A 537 9.14 26.20 12.22
CA LYS A 537 9.81 25.14 12.99
C LYS A 537 9.09 24.95 14.32
N GLN A 538 9.16 23.76 14.90
CA GLN A 538 8.64 23.52 16.25
C GLN A 538 9.57 24.09 17.32
N ASP A 539 9.57 25.41 17.44
CA ASP A 539 10.35 26.16 18.40
C ASP A 539 9.50 27.24 19.09
N LYS A 540 10.10 27.97 20.03
CA LYS A 540 9.40 29.03 20.76
C LYS A 540 8.90 30.16 19.87
N ALA A 541 9.50 30.38 18.70
CA ALA A 541 9.09 31.47 17.81
C ALA A 541 7.75 31.16 17.14
N ASN A 542 7.49 29.89 16.85
CA ASN A 542 6.24 29.45 16.19
C ASN A 542 5.22 28.84 17.18
N GLU A 543 5.48 28.90 18.50
CA GLU A 543 4.59 28.39 19.54
C GLU A 543 3.13 28.90 19.41
N PRO A 544 2.85 30.18 19.06
CA PRO A 544 1.49 30.66 18.83
C PRO A 544 0.76 29.90 17.70
N LEU A 545 1.43 29.67 16.56
CA LEU A 545 0.87 28.92 15.44
C LEU A 545 0.56 27.47 15.85
N ILE A 546 1.50 26.81 16.53
CA ILE A 546 1.29 25.42 16.99
C ILE A 546 0.13 25.33 17.98
N LYS A 547 -0.03 26.31 18.88
CA LYS A 547 -1.14 26.37 19.84
C LYS A 547 -2.49 26.53 19.14
N ILE A 548 -2.61 27.46 18.18
CA ILE A 548 -3.89 27.66 17.48
C ILE A 548 -4.25 26.43 16.63
N LEU A 549 -3.28 25.81 15.96
CA LEU A 549 -3.51 24.57 15.22
C LEU A 549 -3.95 23.42 16.14
N ALA A 550 -3.38 23.30 17.34
CA ALA A 550 -3.82 22.31 18.34
C ALA A 550 -5.23 22.58 18.87
N LEU A 551 -5.59 23.84 19.10
CA LEU A 551 -6.94 24.24 19.50
C LEU A 551 -7.96 23.93 18.40
N ILE A 552 -7.64 24.27 17.16
CA ILE A 552 -8.45 23.93 15.98
C ILE A 552 -8.61 22.41 15.89
N ALA A 553 -7.51 21.66 15.89
CA ALA A 553 -7.53 20.20 15.80
C ALA A 553 -8.38 19.57 16.92
N THR A 554 -8.37 20.14 18.12
CA THR A 554 -9.13 19.62 19.25
C THR A 554 -10.63 19.88 19.12
N ASN A 555 -11.02 21.03 18.56
CA ASN A 555 -12.40 21.53 18.56
C ASN A 555 -13.12 21.41 17.21
N ILE A 556 -12.42 21.23 16.10
CA ILE A 556 -13.02 21.07 14.78
C ILE A 556 -13.86 19.78 14.72
N ARG A 557 -15.06 19.86 14.16
CA ARG A 557 -15.93 18.70 13.93
C ARG A 557 -15.46 17.93 12.70
N ARG A 558 -15.30 16.62 12.83
CA ARG A 558 -14.64 15.82 11.79
C ARG A 558 -15.50 14.66 11.29
N PRO A 559 -15.48 14.41 9.97
CA PRO A 559 -16.08 13.22 9.38
C PRO A 559 -15.67 11.94 10.08
N TRP A 560 -14.36 11.77 10.32
CA TRP A 560 -13.79 10.56 10.93
C TRP A 560 -14.41 10.19 12.27
N ASN A 561 -14.93 11.18 13.01
CA ASN A 561 -15.54 11.02 14.33
C ASN A 561 -17.06 11.20 14.33
N ARG A 562 -17.75 10.93 13.21
CA ARG A 562 -19.21 11.15 13.04
C ARG A 562 -19.66 12.55 13.47
N GLY A 563 -18.87 13.57 13.13
CA GLY A 563 -19.21 14.96 13.38
C GLY A 563 -18.91 15.46 14.79
N TRP A 564 -18.39 14.61 15.68
CA TRP A 564 -17.88 15.05 16.97
C TRP A 564 -16.52 15.74 16.83
N SER A 565 -16.27 16.74 17.68
CA SER A 565 -14.91 17.18 17.96
C SER A 565 -14.20 16.21 18.89
N ASN A 566 -12.87 16.28 19.00
CA ASN A 566 -12.12 15.38 19.88
C ASN A 566 -12.44 15.58 21.34
N TYR A 567 -12.63 16.84 21.70
CA TYR A 567 -12.98 17.23 23.03
C TYR A 567 -14.33 16.65 23.48
N GLU A 568 -15.33 16.68 22.60
CA GLU A 568 -16.65 16.11 22.87
C GLU A 568 -16.65 14.58 22.76
N LEU A 569 -15.90 14.01 21.80
CA LEU A 569 -15.82 12.57 21.60
C LEU A 569 -15.26 11.86 22.83
N LEU A 570 -14.29 12.45 23.53
CA LEU A 570 -13.76 11.92 24.80
C LEU A 570 -14.83 11.73 25.90
N ARG A 571 -15.99 12.39 25.76
CA ARG A 571 -17.11 12.35 26.70
C ARG A 571 -18.29 11.52 26.18
N THR A 572 -18.25 11.15 24.91
CA THR A 572 -19.29 10.36 24.26
C THR A 572 -18.98 8.90 24.49
N LYS A 573 -20.00 8.12 24.87
CA LYS A 573 -19.86 6.66 24.95
C LYS A 573 -20.15 6.08 23.57
N ASP A 574 -19.33 5.16 23.10
CA ASP A 574 -19.67 4.35 21.95
C ASP A 574 -20.78 3.34 22.30
N ILE A 575 -21.44 2.79 21.28
CA ILE A 575 -22.53 1.83 21.37
C ILE A 575 -22.10 0.60 22.19
N ALA A 576 -20.86 0.12 21.99
CA ALA A 576 -20.36 -1.05 22.70
C ALA A 576 -20.28 -0.79 24.22
N LYS A 577 -19.79 0.39 24.60
CA LYS A 577 -19.72 0.83 25.98
C LYS A 577 -21.09 1.03 26.58
N LEU A 578 -22.02 1.66 25.84
CA LEU A 578 -23.42 1.78 26.27
C LEU A 578 -24.01 0.41 26.57
N VAL A 579 -23.88 -0.56 25.66
CA VAL A 579 -24.40 -1.91 25.87
C VAL A 579 -23.70 -2.63 27.02
N SER A 580 -22.38 -2.45 27.19
CA SER A 580 -21.64 -3.08 28.29
C SER A 580 -22.03 -2.56 29.69
N GLU A 581 -22.45 -1.30 29.77
CA GLU A 581 -22.84 -0.63 31.01
C GLU A 581 -24.35 -0.76 31.30
N MET A 582 -25.13 -1.29 30.36
CA MET A 582 -26.54 -1.60 30.57
C MET A 582 -26.72 -2.64 31.67
N GLU A 583 -27.62 -2.37 32.62
CA GLU A 583 -28.08 -3.38 33.56
C GLU A 583 -29.03 -4.36 32.84
N ILE A 584 -28.47 -5.49 32.37
CA ILE A 584 -29.22 -6.50 31.64
C ILE A 584 -29.87 -7.49 32.61
N ASN A 585 -31.19 -7.42 32.76
CA ASN A 585 -31.97 -8.49 33.40
C ASN A 585 -32.03 -9.70 32.46
N LEU A 586 -31.50 -10.85 32.89
CA LEU A 586 -31.44 -12.07 32.08
C LEU A 586 -32.82 -12.70 31.80
N GLU A 587 -33.83 -12.41 32.61
CA GLU A 587 -35.20 -12.90 32.41
C GLU A 587 -35.99 -11.98 31.46
N GLU A 588 -35.86 -10.66 31.66
CA GLU A 588 -36.53 -9.61 30.87
C GLU A 588 -35.54 -8.52 30.41
N PRO A 589 -34.67 -8.82 29.44
CA PRO A 589 -33.71 -7.86 28.92
C PRO A 589 -34.42 -6.76 28.14
N LYS A 590 -34.04 -5.50 28.40
CA LYS A 590 -34.58 -4.31 27.74
C LYS A 590 -33.47 -3.40 27.26
N LEU A 591 -33.68 -2.72 26.14
CA LEU A 591 -32.81 -1.62 25.73
C LEU A 591 -32.88 -0.51 26.79
N SER A 592 -31.74 0.12 27.07
CA SER A 592 -31.73 1.27 27.98
C SER A 592 -32.50 2.43 27.37
N SER A 593 -33.06 3.29 28.22
CA SER A 593 -33.72 4.51 27.76
C SER A 593 -32.79 5.39 26.92
N GLU A 594 -31.49 5.37 27.21
CA GLU A 594 -30.46 6.08 26.45
C GLU A 594 -30.34 5.53 25.02
N ILE A 595 -30.31 4.20 24.83
CA ILE A 595 -30.27 3.60 23.49
C ILE A 595 -31.59 3.83 22.73
N VAL A 596 -32.73 3.63 23.40
CA VAL A 596 -34.05 3.84 22.78
C VAL A 596 -34.21 5.28 22.32
N SER A 597 -33.92 6.25 23.20
CA SER A 597 -33.98 7.67 22.84
C SER A 597 -32.96 8.00 21.75
N GLY A 598 -31.77 7.40 21.78
CA GLY A 598 -30.74 7.63 20.77
C GLY A 598 -31.15 7.17 19.38
N ILE A 599 -31.81 6.00 19.27
CA ILE A 599 -32.38 5.52 17.99
C ILE A 599 -33.50 6.47 17.53
N GLN A 600 -34.40 6.86 18.44
CA GLN A 600 -35.55 7.72 18.11
C GLN A 600 -35.16 9.11 17.61
N VAL A 601 -34.11 9.72 18.18
CA VAL A 601 -33.61 11.02 17.72
C VAL A 601 -32.60 10.89 16.57
N GLY A 602 -32.24 9.66 16.19
CA GLY A 602 -31.30 9.33 15.12
C GLY A 602 -29.83 9.40 15.52
N SER A 603 -29.47 9.57 16.80
CA SER A 603 -28.05 9.63 17.18
C SER A 603 -27.37 8.26 17.18
N ILE A 604 -28.14 7.17 17.26
CA ILE A 604 -27.64 5.78 17.20
C ILE A 604 -28.19 5.10 15.94
N ASN A 605 -27.28 4.56 15.12
CA ASN A 605 -27.68 3.73 13.98
C ASN A 605 -28.18 2.37 14.49
N ARG A 606 -29.46 2.09 14.21
CA ARG A 606 -30.13 0.84 14.59
C ARG A 606 -29.40 -0.39 14.04
N ASP A 607 -29.03 -0.39 12.77
CA ASP A 607 -28.50 -1.61 12.12
C ASP A 607 -27.09 -1.94 12.61
N GLU A 608 -26.32 -0.91 12.98
CA GLU A 608 -25.03 -1.12 13.67
C GLU A 608 -25.21 -1.69 15.08
N LEU A 609 -26.24 -1.25 15.81
CA LEU A 609 -26.59 -1.86 17.10
C LEU A 609 -27.02 -3.32 16.92
N LEU A 610 -27.84 -3.62 15.91
CA LEU A 610 -28.27 -4.98 15.59
C LEU A 610 -27.06 -5.88 15.30
N ASN A 611 -26.16 -5.42 14.43
CA ASN A 611 -24.91 -6.12 14.11
C ASN A 611 -24.02 -6.31 15.36
N PHE A 612 -23.91 -5.29 16.21
CA PHE A 612 -23.18 -5.39 17.47
C PHE A 612 -23.80 -6.44 18.41
N LEU A 613 -25.12 -6.46 18.57
CA LEU A 613 -25.82 -7.41 19.42
C LEU A 613 -25.63 -8.85 18.94
N GLU A 614 -25.70 -9.10 17.64
CA GLU A 614 -25.45 -10.41 17.02
C GLU A 614 -24.03 -10.92 17.31
N ASN A 615 -23.04 -10.02 17.30
CA ASN A 615 -21.64 -10.34 17.55
C ASN A 615 -21.23 -10.23 19.03
N SER A 616 -22.17 -9.90 19.92
CA SER A 616 -21.90 -9.74 21.35
C SER A 616 -21.76 -11.08 22.07
N ASN A 617 -21.07 -11.08 23.22
CA ASN A 617 -20.96 -12.26 24.09
C ASN A 617 -22.21 -12.46 24.99
N LEU A 618 -23.34 -11.84 24.67
CA LEU A 618 -24.58 -11.95 25.45
C LEU A 618 -25.25 -13.32 25.23
N PRO A 619 -26.04 -13.83 26.18
CA PRO A 619 -26.79 -15.07 25.97
C PRO A 619 -27.73 -14.97 24.76
N PRO A 620 -27.87 -16.01 23.91
CA PRO A 620 -28.68 -15.94 22.69
C PRO A 620 -30.15 -15.52 22.91
N LYS A 621 -30.74 -15.93 24.04
CA LYS A 621 -32.10 -15.52 24.44
C LYS A 621 -32.20 -14.02 24.76
N VAL A 622 -31.12 -13.44 25.27
CA VAL A 622 -31.01 -12.00 25.54
C VAL A 622 -30.84 -11.24 24.24
N ILE A 623 -29.92 -11.69 23.37
CA ILE A 623 -29.71 -11.12 22.04
C ILE A 623 -31.02 -11.07 21.28
N SER A 624 -31.72 -12.20 21.13
CA SER A 624 -32.98 -12.26 20.36
C SER A 624 -34.06 -11.30 20.88
N LYS A 625 -34.16 -11.09 22.19
CA LYS A 625 -35.14 -10.14 22.77
C LYS A 625 -34.74 -8.68 22.59
N LEU A 626 -33.46 -8.33 22.73
CA LEU A 626 -32.96 -6.97 22.50
C LEU A 626 -32.98 -6.61 21.02
N TYR A 627 -32.61 -7.57 20.16
CA TYR A 627 -32.68 -7.45 18.71
C TYR A 627 -34.09 -7.11 18.25
N LYS A 628 -35.08 -7.88 18.71
CA LYS A 628 -36.49 -7.62 18.39
C LYS A 628 -36.96 -6.24 18.86
N GLN A 629 -36.53 -5.78 20.03
CA GLN A 629 -36.84 -4.43 20.50
C GLN A 629 -36.21 -3.35 19.63
N ALA A 630 -34.99 -3.56 19.16
CA ALA A 630 -34.33 -2.65 18.25
C ALA A 630 -35.00 -2.64 16.86
N GLU A 631 -35.46 -3.79 16.34
CA GLU A 631 -36.24 -3.87 15.09
C GLU A 631 -37.62 -3.19 15.18
N GLU A 632 -38.24 -3.21 16.36
CA GLU A 632 -39.54 -2.56 16.63
C GLU A 632 -39.43 -1.03 16.74
N LEU A 633 -38.21 -0.49 16.90
CA LEU A 633 -37.87 0.94 16.92
C LEU A 633 -37.42 1.43 15.55
#